data_AF-B3S2E8-F1
#
_entry.id   AF-B3S2E8-F1
#
_cell.length_a   1.000
_cell.length_b   1.000
_cell.length_c   1.000
_cell.angle_alpha   90.00
_cell.angle_beta   90.00
_cell.angle_gamma   90.00
#
_symmetry.space_group_name_H-M   'P 1'
#
loop_
_entity.id
_entity.type
_entity.pdbx_description
1 polymer ?
#
loop_
_entity_poly.entity_id
_entity_poly.type
_entity_poly.pdbx_seq_one_letter_code
_entity_poly.pdbx_strand_id
1 'polypeptide(L)'
;MDASKKIHVINNQQLKQLADLPKHESRLALAKALHMKEFDEEDDLRSSIIADFHYNNMIYAVDKGLPWSIVNVFVMLAKDILEQSAGKTLPQSLTIFKRKLSEIANCSNKLNIQHLIDHMLQTYYQHYQLYQYVTSENQKEERTKLKLDIEPVLSNPVAFSSGIPLEKWEYNRDISAIEKAERERRDKRTVKRIVAEKQTTKDVNRPFEKYESNDECLTEENIADLIAEAASAYVTAFKDRLIENIEESRENLEYRLSKAARGPPPKSAKISNGRVIKLDAHTKQSLRVKMSVIY
;
A
#
# COMPACT_ATOMS: atom_id res chain seq x y z
N MET A 1 -38.33 -42.02 16.76
CA MET A 1 -37.27 -42.65 15.96
C MET A 1 -35.99 -41.91 16.26
N ASP A 2 -35.17 -42.55 17.08
CA ASP A 2 -33.91 -42.06 17.61
C ASP A 2 -32.91 -41.70 16.51
N ALA A 3 -32.42 -40.48 16.58
CA ALA A 3 -31.14 -40.10 15.99
C ALA A 3 -30.29 -39.53 17.12
N SER A 4 -29.65 -40.43 17.88
CA SER A 4 -28.48 -40.09 18.68
C SER A 4 -27.45 -39.46 17.73
N LYS A 5 -27.45 -38.13 17.63
CA LYS A 5 -26.37 -37.37 17.00
C LYS A 5 -25.11 -37.74 17.75
N LYS A 6 -24.31 -38.62 17.15
CA LYS A 6 -22.97 -38.97 17.60
C LYS A 6 -22.22 -37.67 17.85
N ILE A 7 -21.89 -37.41 19.11
CA ILE A 7 -20.90 -36.41 19.48
C ILE A 7 -19.67 -36.74 18.64
N HIS A 8 -19.25 -35.84 17.74
CA HIS A 8 -18.03 -36.03 16.97
C HIS A 8 -16.86 -35.97 17.95
N VAL A 9 -16.33 -37.13 18.32
CA VAL A 9 -15.31 -37.25 19.36
C VAL A 9 -13.96 -36.89 18.74
N ILE A 10 -13.39 -35.74 19.10
CA ILE A 10 -11.95 -35.51 18.86
C ILE A 10 -11.20 -36.56 19.67
N ASN A 11 -10.21 -37.25 19.11
CA ASN A 11 -9.49 -38.27 19.87
C ASN A 11 -8.73 -37.62 21.04
N ASN A 12 -8.79 -38.21 22.23
CA ASN A 12 -8.07 -37.70 23.42
C ASN A 12 -6.55 -37.56 23.16
N GLN A 13 -5.98 -38.44 22.33
CA GLN A 13 -4.57 -38.34 21.94
C GLN A 13 -4.29 -37.12 21.05
N GLN A 14 -5.24 -36.74 20.18
CA GLN A 14 -5.13 -35.55 19.35
C GLN A 14 -5.22 -34.29 20.21
N LEU A 15 -6.15 -34.22 21.16
CA LEU A 15 -6.26 -33.08 22.09
C LEU A 15 -4.99 -32.88 22.91
N LYS A 16 -4.34 -33.97 23.34
CA LYS A 16 -3.07 -33.88 24.05
C LYS A 16 -1.97 -33.30 23.18
N GLN A 17 -1.83 -33.78 21.94
CA GLN A 17 -0.88 -33.23 20.97
C GLN A 17 -1.14 -31.76 20.67
N LEU A 18 -2.42 -31.36 20.60
CA LEU A 18 -2.82 -29.96 20.38
C LEU A 18 -2.46 -29.07 21.57
N ALA A 19 -2.57 -29.55 22.80
CA ALA A 19 -2.23 -28.79 24.00
C ALA A 19 -0.71 -28.56 24.17
N ASP A 20 0.12 -29.49 23.66
CA ASP A 20 1.59 -29.40 23.73
C ASP A 20 2.18 -28.41 22.69
N LEU A 21 1.40 -27.97 21.71
CA LEU A 21 1.84 -27.04 20.66
C LEU A 21 1.83 -25.56 21.13
N PRO A 22 2.64 -24.69 20.50
CA PRO A 22 2.53 -23.25 20.68
C PRO A 22 1.11 -22.74 20.40
N LYS A 23 0.65 -21.72 21.13
CA LYS A 23 -0.72 -21.16 21.05
C LYS A 23 -1.24 -21.00 19.62
N HIS A 24 -0.44 -20.39 18.75
CA HIS A 24 -0.82 -20.11 17.36
C HIS A 24 -1.07 -21.39 16.55
N GLU A 25 -0.15 -22.36 16.63
CA GLU A 25 -0.27 -23.64 15.92
C GLU A 25 -1.39 -24.51 16.49
N SER A 26 -1.52 -24.54 17.81
CA SER A 26 -2.58 -25.25 18.54
C SER A 26 -3.96 -24.77 18.12
N ARG A 27 -4.16 -23.45 18.03
CA ARG A 27 -5.42 -22.83 17.60
C ARG A 27 -5.81 -23.25 16.18
N LEU A 28 -4.90 -23.15 15.22
CA LEU A 28 -5.15 -23.53 13.82
C LEU A 28 -5.40 -25.02 13.67
N ALA A 29 -4.63 -25.86 14.38
CA ALA A 29 -4.80 -27.29 14.35
C ALA A 29 -6.12 -27.74 15.03
N LEU A 30 -6.55 -27.06 16.10
CA LEU A 30 -7.85 -27.28 16.74
C LEU A 30 -9.00 -26.84 15.82
N ALA A 31 -8.87 -25.72 15.12
CA ALA A 31 -9.86 -25.28 14.12
C ALA A 31 -10.02 -26.33 13.00
N LYS A 32 -8.92 -26.91 12.51
CA LYS A 32 -8.93 -28.03 11.55
C LYS A 32 -9.60 -29.28 12.13
N ALA A 33 -9.31 -29.63 13.39
CA ALA A 33 -9.93 -30.77 14.07
C ALA A 33 -11.45 -30.57 14.28
N LEU A 34 -11.90 -29.33 14.41
CA LEU A 34 -13.30 -28.96 14.53
C LEU A 34 -14.02 -28.80 13.18
N HIS A 35 -13.34 -29.07 12.06
CA HIS A 35 -13.82 -28.87 10.68
C HIS A 35 -14.22 -27.43 10.36
N MET A 36 -13.52 -26.45 10.94
CA MET A 36 -13.65 -25.06 10.50
C MET A 36 -13.04 -24.89 9.11
N LYS A 37 -13.60 -23.97 8.31
CA LYS A 37 -13.04 -23.61 7.00
C LYS A 37 -11.64 -23.02 7.19
N GLU A 38 -10.71 -23.33 6.30
CA GLU A 38 -9.41 -22.64 6.30
C GLU A 38 -9.63 -21.14 6.15
N PHE A 39 -9.03 -20.39 7.06
CA PHE A 39 -9.21 -18.95 7.19
C PHE A 39 -7.84 -18.29 7.36
N ASP A 40 -7.74 -17.06 6.87
CA ASP A 40 -6.59 -16.20 7.11
C ASP A 40 -6.89 -15.35 8.36
N GLU A 41 -5.96 -15.31 9.31
CA GLU A 41 -6.18 -14.66 10.60
C GLU A 41 -6.29 -13.14 10.48
N GLU A 42 -5.60 -12.54 9.51
CA GLU A 42 -5.66 -11.10 9.24
C GLU A 42 -6.94 -10.71 8.51
N ASP A 43 -7.44 -11.62 7.67
CA ASP A 43 -8.47 -11.37 6.66
C ASP A 43 -9.87 -11.88 7.08
N ASP A 44 -9.93 -12.80 8.04
CA ASP A 44 -11.15 -13.41 8.59
C ASP A 44 -11.11 -13.42 10.13
N LEU A 45 -11.32 -12.23 10.69
CA LEU A 45 -11.44 -11.98 12.12
C LEU A 45 -12.52 -12.85 12.78
N ARG A 46 -13.61 -13.16 12.07
CA ARG A 46 -14.70 -13.99 12.61
C ARG A 46 -14.21 -15.39 12.91
N SER A 47 -13.59 -16.06 11.94
CA SER A 47 -13.05 -17.40 12.13
C SER A 47 -11.92 -17.42 13.15
N SER A 48 -11.11 -16.35 13.21
CA SER A 48 -10.08 -16.16 14.23
C SER A 48 -10.64 -16.11 15.65
N ILE A 49 -11.69 -15.32 15.89
CA ILE A 49 -12.37 -15.21 17.20
C ILE A 49 -13.01 -16.54 17.61
N ILE A 50 -13.64 -17.26 16.67
CA ILE A 50 -14.23 -18.58 16.93
C ILE A 50 -13.14 -19.59 17.30
N ALA A 51 -11.99 -19.56 16.61
CA ALA A 51 -10.86 -20.43 16.92
C ALA A 51 -10.27 -20.11 18.31
N ASP A 52 -10.15 -18.83 18.67
CA ASP A 52 -9.73 -18.40 20.02
C ASP A 52 -10.70 -18.89 21.09
N PHE A 53 -12.01 -18.82 20.84
CA PHE A 53 -13.01 -19.35 21.74
C PHE A 53 -12.78 -20.84 22.03
N HIS A 54 -12.57 -21.67 21.00
CA HIS A 54 -12.32 -23.10 21.19
C HIS A 54 -10.99 -23.38 21.90
N TYR A 55 -9.93 -22.65 21.53
CA TYR A 55 -8.62 -22.79 22.15
C TYR A 55 -8.67 -22.45 23.65
N ASN A 56 -9.29 -21.33 24.02
CA ASN A 56 -9.40 -20.89 25.41
C ASN A 56 -10.18 -21.89 26.27
N ASN A 57 -11.27 -22.47 25.73
CA ASN A 57 -12.03 -23.51 26.41
C ASN A 57 -11.21 -24.80 26.61
N MET A 58 -10.41 -25.19 25.62
CA MET A 58 -9.53 -26.35 25.71
C MET A 58 -8.43 -26.14 26.77
N ILE A 59 -7.68 -25.05 26.68
CA ILE A 59 -6.58 -24.74 27.60
C ILE A 59 -7.07 -24.57 29.02
N TYR A 60 -8.23 -23.92 29.24
CA TYR A 60 -8.80 -23.83 30.58
C TYR A 60 -9.04 -25.21 31.19
N ALA A 61 -9.59 -26.16 30.42
CA ALA A 61 -9.84 -27.51 30.91
C ALA A 61 -8.52 -28.27 31.21
N VAL A 62 -7.48 -28.04 30.41
CA VAL A 62 -6.13 -28.59 30.63
C VAL A 62 -5.46 -27.98 31.88
N ASP A 63 -5.50 -26.66 32.05
CA ASP A 63 -4.92 -25.93 33.17
C ASP A 63 -5.58 -26.28 34.51
N LYS A 64 -6.86 -26.65 34.49
CA LYS A 64 -7.59 -27.17 35.66
C LYS A 64 -7.23 -28.62 36.01
N GLY A 65 -6.41 -29.29 35.20
CA GLY A 65 -5.99 -30.67 35.43
C GLY A 65 -7.12 -31.68 35.21
N LEU A 66 -8.10 -31.37 34.36
CA LEU A 66 -9.22 -32.28 34.09
C LEU A 66 -8.74 -33.50 33.26
N PRO A 67 -9.35 -34.68 33.45
CA PRO A 67 -9.07 -35.83 32.60
C PRO A 67 -9.36 -35.53 31.13
N TRP A 68 -8.55 -36.06 30.21
CA TRP A 68 -8.70 -35.82 28.77
C TRP A 68 -10.08 -36.18 28.20
N SER A 69 -10.74 -37.19 28.78
CA SER A 69 -12.13 -37.53 28.43
C SER A 69 -13.10 -36.38 28.71
N ILE A 70 -12.89 -35.65 29.80
CA ILE A 70 -13.70 -34.50 30.20
C ILE A 70 -13.31 -33.26 29.39
N VAL A 71 -12.01 -33.05 29.12
CA VAL A 71 -11.53 -31.96 28.23
C VAL A 71 -12.22 -32.05 26.87
N ASN A 72 -12.32 -33.25 26.31
CA ASN A 72 -13.02 -33.48 25.04
C ASN A 72 -14.51 -33.11 25.12
N VAL A 73 -15.20 -33.57 26.18
CA VAL A 73 -16.60 -33.20 26.42
C VAL A 73 -16.76 -31.67 26.54
N PHE A 74 -15.81 -31.00 27.18
CA PHE A 74 -15.80 -29.55 27.35
C PHE A 74 -15.70 -28.81 26.02
N VAL A 75 -14.73 -29.17 25.17
CA VAL A 75 -14.52 -28.57 23.85
C VAL A 75 -15.73 -28.81 22.95
N MET A 76 -16.28 -30.04 22.97
CA MET A 76 -17.45 -30.39 22.17
C MET A 76 -18.71 -29.67 22.64
N LEU A 77 -18.91 -29.52 23.94
CA LEU A 77 -20.01 -28.74 24.49
C LEU A 77 -19.87 -27.26 24.12
N ALA A 78 -18.66 -26.69 24.19
CA ALA A 78 -18.42 -25.30 23.79
C ALA A 78 -18.77 -25.10 22.30
N LYS A 79 -18.38 -26.03 21.42
CA LYS A 79 -18.79 -26.07 20.01
C LYS A 79 -20.30 -26.10 19.84
N ASP A 80 -20.95 -27.08 20.45
CA ASP A 80 -22.40 -27.27 20.35
C ASP A 80 -23.17 -26.03 20.81
N ILE A 81 -22.73 -25.39 21.91
CA ILE A 81 -23.36 -24.18 22.43
C ILE A 81 -23.19 -23.05 21.44
N LEU A 82 -21.98 -22.80 20.95
CA LEU A 82 -21.71 -21.70 20.02
C LEU A 82 -22.54 -21.82 18.75
N GLU A 83 -22.60 -23.02 18.14
CA GLU A 83 -23.38 -23.28 16.94
C GLU A 83 -24.90 -23.21 17.18
N GLN A 84 -25.39 -23.80 18.27
CA GLN A 84 -26.83 -23.85 18.54
C GLN A 84 -27.40 -22.54 19.10
N SER A 85 -26.56 -21.67 19.66
CA SER A 85 -26.97 -20.38 20.22
C SER A 85 -26.87 -19.23 19.23
N ALA A 86 -26.23 -19.41 18.07
CA ALA A 86 -26.14 -18.38 17.04
C ALA A 86 -27.54 -17.88 16.65
N GLY A 87 -27.73 -16.55 16.69
CA GLY A 87 -28.99 -15.88 16.37
C GLY A 87 -30.09 -16.00 17.42
N LYS A 88 -29.79 -16.52 18.63
CA LYS A 88 -30.78 -16.72 19.70
C LYS A 88 -30.65 -15.68 20.80
N THR A 89 -31.75 -15.45 21.52
CA THR A 89 -31.71 -14.58 22.70
C THR A 89 -31.00 -15.27 23.86
N LEU A 90 -30.43 -14.47 24.78
CA LEU A 90 -29.75 -14.98 25.98
C LEU A 90 -30.56 -16.06 26.75
N PRO A 91 -31.85 -15.86 27.08
CA PRO A 91 -32.62 -16.89 27.79
C PRO A 91 -32.82 -18.19 26.98
N GLN A 92 -32.93 -18.09 25.65
CA GLN A 92 -32.99 -19.27 24.79
C GLN A 92 -31.65 -20.02 24.78
N SER A 93 -30.52 -19.31 24.71
CA SER A 93 -29.19 -19.91 24.82
C SER A 93 -28.96 -20.58 26.17
N LEU A 94 -29.38 -19.95 27.28
CA LEU A 94 -29.29 -20.56 28.61
C LEU A 94 -30.13 -21.84 28.72
N THR A 95 -31.28 -21.91 28.05
CA THR A 95 -32.10 -23.13 27.99
C THR A 95 -31.37 -24.26 27.24
N ILE A 96 -30.68 -23.93 26.15
CA ILE A 96 -29.85 -24.88 25.39
C ILE A 96 -28.68 -25.37 26.25
N PHE A 97 -28.01 -24.45 26.96
CA PHE A 97 -26.92 -24.79 27.85
C PHE A 97 -27.38 -25.70 28.99
N LYS A 98 -28.51 -25.40 29.63
CA LYS A 98 -29.10 -26.24 30.66
C LYS A 98 -29.37 -27.66 30.15
N ARG A 99 -29.96 -27.78 28.95
CA ARG A 99 -30.19 -29.08 28.31
C ARG A 99 -28.88 -29.84 28.08
N LYS A 100 -27.86 -29.16 27.56
CA LYS A 100 -26.53 -29.74 27.31
C LYS A 100 -25.82 -30.19 28.58
N LEU A 101 -25.96 -29.42 29.67
CA LEU A 101 -25.46 -29.83 30.98
C LEU A 101 -26.18 -31.09 31.49
N SER A 102 -27.50 -31.21 31.28
CA SER A 102 -28.26 -32.42 31.63
C SER A 102 -27.80 -33.66 30.85
N GLU A 103 -27.43 -33.51 29.57
CA GLU A 103 -26.87 -34.60 28.75
C GLU A 103 -25.53 -35.11 29.30
N ILE A 104 -24.71 -34.23 29.90
CA ILE A 104 -23.37 -34.55 30.42
C ILE A 104 -23.39 -34.90 31.92
N ALA A 105 -24.43 -34.52 32.64
CA ALA A 105 -24.58 -34.79 34.07
C ALA A 105 -24.44 -36.27 34.43
N ASN A 106 -24.82 -37.17 33.51
CA ASN A 106 -24.72 -38.62 33.70
C ASN A 106 -23.29 -39.17 33.49
N CYS A 107 -22.39 -38.40 32.86
CA CYS A 107 -21.07 -38.84 32.42
C CYS A 107 -19.91 -38.14 33.15
N SER A 108 -20.19 -37.17 34.04
CA SER A 108 -19.17 -36.31 34.64
C SER A 108 -19.40 -36.07 36.13
N ASN A 109 -18.31 -35.80 36.87
CA ASN A 109 -18.37 -35.49 38.29
C ASN A 109 -18.97 -34.08 38.51
N LYS A 110 -19.69 -33.89 39.62
CA LYS A 110 -20.30 -32.61 40.04
C LYS A 110 -19.30 -31.46 40.04
N LEU A 111 -18.06 -31.71 40.50
CA LEU A 111 -16.99 -30.72 40.51
C LEU A 111 -16.58 -30.27 39.09
N ASN A 112 -16.47 -31.20 38.16
CA ASN A 112 -16.10 -30.91 36.78
C ASN A 112 -17.20 -30.09 36.07
N ILE A 113 -18.47 -30.44 36.34
CA ILE A 113 -19.63 -29.71 35.82
C ILE A 113 -19.65 -28.28 36.39
N GLN A 114 -19.32 -28.11 37.67
CA GLN A 114 -19.24 -26.79 38.28
C GLN A 114 -18.15 -25.92 37.62
N HIS A 115 -16.95 -26.46 37.40
CA HIS A 115 -15.90 -25.74 36.67
C HIS A 115 -16.32 -25.33 35.26
N LEU A 116 -17.05 -26.19 34.55
CA LEU A 116 -17.61 -25.87 33.24
C LEU A 116 -18.65 -24.74 33.31
N ILE A 117 -19.57 -24.81 34.28
CA ILE A 117 -20.59 -23.79 34.47
C ILE A 117 -19.93 -22.45 34.77
N ASP A 118 -19.04 -22.41 35.76
CA ASP A 118 -18.36 -21.19 36.17
C ASP A 118 -17.57 -20.57 35.02
N HIS A 119 -16.81 -21.38 34.28
CA HIS A 119 -16.05 -20.92 33.12
C HIS A 119 -16.95 -20.35 32.02
N MET A 120 -17.97 -21.10 31.60
CA MET A 120 -18.86 -20.66 30.51
C MET A 120 -19.65 -19.41 30.90
N LEU A 121 -20.06 -19.29 32.16
CA LEU A 121 -20.75 -18.10 32.65
C LEU A 121 -19.83 -16.86 32.67
N GLN A 122 -18.58 -17.02 33.12
CA GLN A 122 -17.60 -15.93 33.20
C GLN A 122 -16.98 -15.55 31.86
N THR A 123 -16.98 -16.43 30.87
CA THR A 123 -16.34 -16.16 29.56
C THR A 123 -17.38 -15.89 28.48
N TYR A 124 -18.09 -16.93 28.06
CA TYR A 124 -19.03 -16.91 26.96
C TYR A 124 -20.27 -16.05 27.27
N TYR A 125 -20.94 -16.32 28.39
CA TYR A 125 -22.19 -15.63 28.71
C TYR A 125 -21.99 -14.18 29.19
N GLN A 126 -20.86 -13.87 29.83
CA GLN A 126 -20.51 -12.50 30.15
C GLN A 126 -20.40 -11.62 28.89
N HIS A 127 -19.89 -12.17 27.79
CA HIS A 127 -19.71 -11.47 26.52
C HIS A 127 -20.69 -11.97 25.44
N TYR A 128 -21.87 -12.44 25.85
CA TYR A 128 -22.82 -13.12 24.96
C TYR A 128 -23.19 -12.28 23.73
N GLN A 129 -23.44 -10.99 23.92
CA GLN A 129 -23.80 -10.08 22.81
C GLN A 129 -22.68 -9.96 21.76
N LEU A 130 -21.41 -9.96 22.20
CA LEU A 130 -20.25 -9.91 21.30
C LEU A 130 -20.15 -11.20 20.48
N TYR A 131 -20.29 -12.36 21.12
CA TYR A 131 -20.31 -13.64 20.41
C TYR A 131 -21.48 -13.73 19.45
N GLN A 132 -22.67 -13.26 19.85
CA GLN A 132 -23.84 -13.23 18.97
C GLN A 132 -23.62 -12.31 17.77
N TYR A 133 -22.97 -11.16 17.93
CA TYR A 133 -22.60 -10.28 16.84
C TYR A 133 -21.70 -11.00 15.82
N VAL A 134 -20.64 -11.66 16.30
CA VAL A 134 -19.69 -12.41 15.46
C VAL A 134 -20.33 -13.62 14.78
N THR A 135 -21.26 -14.32 15.45
CA THR A 135 -21.87 -15.55 14.90
C THR A 135 -23.10 -15.31 14.03
N SER A 136 -23.86 -14.23 14.27
CA SER A 136 -25.18 -14.02 13.67
C SER A 136 -25.17 -13.06 12.50
N GLU A 137 -24.27 -12.08 12.49
CA GLU A 137 -24.18 -11.13 11.38
C GLU A 137 -23.23 -11.66 10.30
N ASN A 138 -23.70 -11.66 9.05
CA ASN A 138 -22.80 -11.72 7.90
C ASN A 138 -22.08 -10.38 7.83
N GLN A 139 -20.95 -10.26 8.53
CA GLN A 139 -20.07 -9.12 8.35
C GLN A 139 -19.80 -8.99 6.84
N LYS A 140 -20.20 -7.85 6.26
CA LYS A 140 -19.71 -7.48 4.94
C LYS A 140 -18.21 -7.29 5.13
N GLU A 141 -17.43 -8.19 4.54
CA GLU A 141 -15.99 -7.98 4.42
C GLU A 141 -15.79 -6.61 3.77
N GLU A 142 -15.46 -5.58 4.56
CA GLU A 142 -15.11 -4.24 4.05
C GLU A 142 -13.69 -4.31 3.46
N ARG A 143 -13.55 -5.16 2.44
CA ARG A 143 -12.29 -5.36 1.73
C ARG A 143 -12.28 -4.41 0.54
N THR A 144 -11.31 -3.51 0.53
CA THR A 144 -10.89 -2.86 -0.71
C THR A 144 -9.99 -3.85 -1.46
N LYS A 145 -10.60 -4.80 -2.19
CA LYS A 145 -9.84 -5.72 -3.06
C LYS A 145 -9.39 -4.94 -4.30
N LEU A 146 -8.25 -4.26 -4.21
CA LEU A 146 -7.61 -3.63 -5.37
C LEU A 146 -6.91 -4.72 -6.17
N LYS A 147 -7.53 -5.20 -7.25
CA LYS A 147 -6.83 -6.00 -8.26
C LYS A 147 -6.01 -5.05 -9.12
N LEU A 148 -4.73 -4.96 -8.81
CA LEU A 148 -3.76 -4.23 -9.62
C LEU A 148 -3.15 -5.23 -10.61
N ASP A 149 -3.67 -5.25 -11.82
CA ASP A 149 -3.02 -5.94 -12.92
C ASP A 149 -1.80 -5.11 -13.33
N ILE A 150 -0.65 -5.43 -12.75
CA ILE A 150 0.63 -4.85 -13.15
C ILE A 150 1.00 -5.53 -14.46
N GLU A 151 0.75 -4.87 -15.59
CA GLU A 151 1.35 -5.29 -16.86
C GLU A 151 2.86 -5.10 -16.76
N PRO A 152 3.67 -6.17 -16.74
CA PRO A 152 5.12 -6.00 -16.86
C PRO A 152 5.38 -5.37 -18.23
N VAL A 153 6.13 -4.26 -18.25
CA VAL A 153 6.52 -3.61 -19.49
C VAL A 153 7.14 -4.66 -20.41
N LEU A 154 6.49 -4.90 -21.55
CA LEU A 154 6.79 -5.93 -22.57
C LEU A 154 8.22 -5.88 -23.16
N SER A 155 9.07 -4.94 -22.72
CA SER A 155 10.48 -4.93 -23.06
C SER A 155 11.22 -5.96 -22.22
N ASN A 156 11.91 -6.90 -22.88
CA ASN A 156 12.84 -7.83 -22.24
C ASN A 156 13.64 -7.10 -21.14
N PRO A 157 13.62 -7.58 -19.88
CA PRO A 157 14.32 -6.92 -18.80
C PRO A 157 15.79 -6.81 -19.18
N VAL A 158 16.30 -5.58 -19.18
CA VAL A 158 17.68 -5.33 -19.59
C VAL A 158 18.60 -6.08 -18.61
N ALA A 159 19.60 -6.78 -19.15
CA ALA A 159 20.49 -7.59 -18.34
C ALA A 159 21.09 -6.76 -17.18
N PHE A 160 21.22 -7.34 -15.99
CA PHE A 160 21.78 -6.64 -14.82
C PHE A 160 23.18 -6.05 -15.07
N SER A 161 23.91 -6.57 -16.06
CA SER A 161 25.20 -6.04 -16.52
C SER A 161 25.14 -4.61 -17.08
N SER A 162 23.98 -4.15 -17.56
CA SER A 162 23.76 -2.77 -17.99
C SER A 162 23.13 -1.89 -16.89
N GLY A 163 23.06 -2.40 -15.66
CA GLY A 163 22.57 -1.64 -14.52
C GLY A 163 23.40 -0.38 -14.29
N ILE A 164 22.73 0.76 -14.17
CA ILE A 164 23.35 2.02 -13.80
C ILE A 164 23.29 2.13 -12.27
N PRO A 165 24.40 2.44 -11.57
CA PRO A 165 24.36 2.69 -10.13
C PRO A 165 23.33 3.77 -9.78
N LEU A 166 22.62 3.61 -8.66
CA LEU A 166 21.52 4.48 -8.25
C LEU A 166 21.93 5.97 -8.27
N GLU A 167 23.07 6.30 -7.66
CA GLU A 167 23.59 7.68 -7.63
C GLU A 167 23.82 8.28 -9.02
N LYS A 168 24.30 7.46 -9.97
CA LYS A 168 24.50 7.89 -11.36
C LYS A 168 23.18 8.03 -12.10
N TRP A 169 22.21 7.17 -11.81
CA TRP A 169 20.87 7.25 -12.38
C TRP A 169 20.13 8.50 -11.89
N GLU A 170 20.17 8.78 -10.59
CA GLU A 170 19.59 9.99 -9.99
C GLU A 170 20.21 11.26 -10.55
N TYR A 171 21.55 11.29 -10.64
CA TYR A 171 22.27 12.39 -11.30
C TYR A 171 21.80 12.59 -12.75
N ASN A 172 21.74 11.51 -13.55
CA ASN A 172 21.30 11.59 -14.94
C ASN A 172 19.85 12.06 -15.09
N ARG A 173 18.95 11.59 -14.21
CA ARG A 173 17.55 12.01 -14.17
C ARG A 173 17.44 13.51 -13.92
N ASP A 174 18.16 14.01 -12.93
CA ASP A 174 18.12 15.41 -12.52
C ASP A 174 18.74 16.33 -13.60
N ILE A 175 19.87 15.93 -14.21
CA ILE A 175 20.47 16.67 -15.35
C ILE A 175 19.51 16.68 -16.54
N SER A 176 18.88 15.55 -16.87
CA SER A 176 17.93 15.46 -17.97
C SER A 176 16.72 16.37 -17.75
N ALA A 177 16.24 16.49 -16.50
CA ALA A 177 15.16 17.41 -16.15
C ALA A 177 15.58 18.88 -16.35
N ILE A 178 16.79 19.25 -15.92
CA ILE A 178 17.35 20.59 -16.12
C ILE A 178 17.47 20.91 -17.62
N GLU A 179 17.98 19.97 -18.43
CA GLU A 179 18.15 20.16 -19.87
C GLU A 179 16.82 20.24 -20.62
N LYS A 180 15.81 19.47 -20.19
CA LYS A 180 14.45 19.57 -20.74
C LYS A 180 13.84 20.94 -20.43
N ALA A 181 13.93 21.39 -19.18
CA ALA A 181 13.39 22.68 -18.77
C ALA A 181 14.09 23.85 -19.47
N GLU A 182 15.40 23.74 -19.76
CA GLU A 182 16.13 24.74 -20.56
C GLU A 182 15.70 24.74 -22.03
N ARG A 183 15.46 23.56 -22.62
CA ARG A 183 14.97 23.43 -24.00
C ARG A 183 13.61 24.10 -24.17
N GLU A 184 12.67 23.81 -23.27
CA GLU A 184 11.34 24.43 -23.28
C GLU A 184 11.41 25.97 -23.13
N ARG A 185 12.34 26.48 -22.32
CA ARG A 185 12.59 27.93 -22.21
C ARG A 185 13.16 28.52 -23.51
N ARG A 186 14.12 27.86 -24.16
CA ARG A 186 14.64 28.28 -25.47
C ARG A 186 13.56 28.32 -26.53
N ASP A 187 12.72 27.28 -26.60
CA ASP A 187 11.63 27.22 -27.57
C ASP A 187 10.60 28.33 -27.35
N LYS A 188 10.28 28.66 -26.09
CA LYS A 188 9.42 29.81 -25.77
C LYS A 188 10.05 31.14 -26.17
N ARG A 189 11.36 31.30 -25.98
CA ARG A 189 12.10 32.51 -26.36
C ARG A 189 12.14 32.71 -27.87
N THR A 190 12.46 31.67 -28.64
CA THR A 190 12.50 31.79 -30.11
C THR A 190 11.15 32.20 -30.67
N VAL A 191 10.05 31.66 -30.13
CA VAL A 191 8.69 32.09 -30.50
C VAL A 191 8.45 33.55 -30.14
N LYS A 192 8.79 33.98 -28.92
CA LYS A 192 8.66 35.38 -28.51
C LYS A 192 9.47 36.32 -29.41
N ARG A 193 10.72 35.98 -29.74
CA ARG A 193 11.59 36.76 -30.60
C ARG A 193 11.03 36.91 -32.01
N ILE A 194 10.52 35.83 -32.61
CA ILE A 194 9.89 35.87 -33.94
C ILE A 194 8.65 36.78 -33.94
N VAL A 195 7.85 36.77 -32.87
CA VAL A 195 6.67 37.64 -32.74
C VAL A 195 7.09 39.10 -32.53
N ALA A 196 8.07 39.34 -31.66
CA ALA A 196 8.60 40.67 -31.38
C ALA A 196 9.23 41.29 -32.64
N GLU A 197 10.08 40.56 -33.37
CA GLU A 197 10.68 41.02 -34.63
C GLU A 197 9.62 41.42 -35.65
N LYS A 198 8.56 40.62 -35.81
CA LYS A 198 7.43 40.95 -36.70
C LYS A 198 6.69 42.22 -36.27
N GLN A 199 6.55 42.44 -34.97
CA GLN A 199 5.89 43.63 -34.44
C GLN A 199 6.77 44.87 -34.60
N THR A 200 8.05 44.77 -34.25
CA THR A 200 9.06 45.81 -34.47
C THR A 200 9.14 46.23 -35.93
N THR A 201 9.13 45.28 -36.89
CA THR A 201 9.11 45.64 -38.32
C THR A 201 7.88 46.45 -38.72
N LYS A 202 6.72 46.18 -38.11
CA LYS A 202 5.50 46.96 -38.36
C LYS A 202 5.58 48.33 -37.72
N ASP A 203 6.05 48.41 -36.48
CA ASP A 203 6.12 49.67 -35.73
C ASP A 203 7.16 50.64 -36.31
N VAL A 204 8.26 50.11 -36.86
CA VAL A 204 9.28 50.91 -37.58
C VAL A 204 8.80 51.35 -38.95
N ASN A 205 7.99 50.55 -39.66
CA ASN A 205 7.46 50.90 -40.99
C ASN A 205 6.20 51.78 -40.93
N ARG A 206 5.45 51.74 -39.82
CA ARG A 206 4.20 52.49 -39.63
C ARG A 206 4.31 54.00 -39.87
N PRO A 207 5.36 54.70 -39.41
CA PRO A 207 5.55 56.11 -39.75
C PRO A 207 5.66 56.31 -41.26
N PHE A 208 6.40 55.46 -41.98
CA PHE A 208 6.58 55.56 -43.43
C PHE A 208 5.29 55.24 -44.22
N GLU A 209 4.53 54.22 -43.82
CA GLU A 209 3.26 53.83 -44.47
C GLU A 209 2.17 54.93 -44.38
N LYS A 210 2.16 55.73 -43.31
CA LYS A 210 1.24 56.87 -43.14
C LYS A 210 1.47 57.97 -44.19
N TYR A 211 2.73 58.21 -44.58
CA TYR A 211 3.07 59.24 -45.57
C TYR A 211 3.04 58.69 -47.00
N GLU A 212 3.18 57.38 -47.23
CA GLU A 212 2.90 56.77 -48.54
C GLU A 212 1.41 56.81 -48.92
N SER A 213 0.52 56.89 -47.92
CA SER A 213 -0.94 56.90 -48.13
C SER A 213 -1.56 58.31 -48.23
N ASN A 214 -0.81 59.36 -47.88
CA ASN A 214 -1.27 60.75 -47.89
C ASN A 214 -0.54 61.53 -48.99
N ASP A 215 -1.28 61.98 -50.01
CA ASP A 215 -0.80 62.80 -51.16
C ASP A 215 -0.46 64.27 -50.77
N GLU A 216 -0.22 64.57 -49.50
CA GLU A 216 0.03 65.93 -49.00
C GLU A 216 1.52 66.31 -49.07
N CYS A 217 1.79 67.54 -49.54
CA CYS A 217 3.13 68.09 -49.71
C CYS A 217 4.03 67.90 -48.47
N LEU A 218 5.19 67.28 -48.68
CA LEU A 218 6.28 67.14 -47.71
C LEU A 218 6.81 68.53 -47.30
N THR A 219 6.34 69.07 -46.18
CA THR A 219 6.91 70.26 -45.54
C THR A 219 8.10 69.87 -44.64
N GLU A 220 9.01 70.82 -44.38
CA GLU A 220 10.20 70.61 -43.55
C GLU A 220 9.85 70.16 -42.12
N GLU A 221 8.74 70.65 -41.57
CA GLU A 221 8.19 70.27 -40.27
C GLU A 221 7.67 68.81 -40.26
N ASN A 222 6.96 68.38 -41.32
CA ASN A 222 6.46 67.00 -41.44
C ASN A 222 7.61 65.99 -41.55
N ILE A 223 8.72 66.37 -42.19
CA ILE A 223 9.92 65.52 -42.29
C ILE A 223 10.62 65.44 -40.93
N ALA A 224 10.73 66.55 -40.20
CA ALA A 224 11.33 66.57 -38.87
C ALA A 224 10.56 65.67 -37.88
N ASP A 225 9.22 65.72 -37.91
CA ASP A 225 8.35 64.88 -37.08
C ASP A 225 8.42 63.40 -37.48
N LEU A 226 8.49 63.10 -38.79
CA LEU A 226 8.68 61.73 -39.28
C LEU A 226 10.04 61.15 -38.82
N ILE A 227 11.12 61.93 -38.93
CA ILE A 227 12.45 61.51 -38.48
C ILE A 227 12.43 61.29 -36.96
N ALA A 228 11.75 62.16 -36.20
CA ALA A 228 11.62 62.00 -34.76
C ALA A 228 10.80 60.75 -34.37
N GLU A 229 9.66 60.49 -35.03
CA GLU A 229 8.83 59.29 -34.79
C GLU A 229 9.60 58.02 -35.16
N ALA A 230 10.25 57.99 -36.34
CA ALA A 230 11.07 56.86 -36.78
C ALA A 230 12.26 56.62 -35.84
N ALA A 231 13.00 57.67 -35.46
CA ALA A 231 14.11 57.57 -34.51
C ALA A 231 13.63 57.04 -33.15
N SER A 232 12.48 57.48 -32.65
CA SER A 232 11.91 56.99 -31.40
C SER A 232 11.50 55.51 -31.47
N ALA A 233 10.95 55.07 -32.60
CA ALA A 233 10.61 53.66 -32.84
C ALA A 233 11.88 52.78 -32.91
N TYR A 234 12.92 53.25 -33.60
CA TYR A 234 14.23 52.56 -33.64
C TYR A 234 14.90 52.47 -32.27
N VAL A 235 14.88 53.56 -31.49
CA VAL A 235 15.46 53.58 -30.13
C VAL A 235 14.71 52.61 -29.21
N THR A 236 13.39 52.54 -29.31
CA THR A 236 12.56 51.62 -28.53
C THR A 236 12.83 50.17 -28.93
N ALA A 237 12.85 49.87 -30.22
CA ALA A 237 13.20 48.55 -30.75
C ALA A 237 14.60 48.09 -30.31
N PHE A 238 15.57 49.00 -30.34
CA PHE A 238 16.93 48.72 -29.90
C PHE A 238 16.99 48.46 -28.39
N LYS A 239 16.28 49.26 -27.59
CA LYS A 239 16.15 49.05 -26.13
C LYS A 239 15.55 47.68 -25.82
N ASP A 240 14.45 47.31 -26.46
CA ASP A 240 13.78 46.02 -26.22
C ASP A 240 14.69 44.84 -26.60
N ARG A 241 15.42 44.95 -27.71
CA ARG A 241 16.43 43.96 -28.11
C ARG A 241 17.57 43.84 -27.09
N LEU A 242 18.03 44.95 -26.52
CA LEU A 242 19.06 44.93 -25.48
C LEU A 242 18.55 44.24 -24.21
N ILE A 243 17.32 44.55 -23.79
CA ILE A 243 16.70 43.93 -22.61
C ILE A 243 16.58 42.41 -22.82
N GLU A 244 16.08 41.97 -23.98
CA GLU A 244 15.97 40.54 -24.30
C GLU A 244 17.34 39.83 -24.24
N ASN A 245 18.40 40.46 -24.76
CA ASN A 245 19.74 39.88 -24.75
C ASN A 245 20.35 39.80 -23.33
N ILE A 246 20.06 40.78 -22.47
CA ILE A 246 20.44 40.75 -21.05
C ILE A 246 19.70 39.62 -20.33
N GLU A 247 18.40 39.48 -20.57
CA GLU A 247 17.58 38.39 -20.02
C GLU A 247 18.08 37.02 -20.50
N GLU A 248 18.41 36.88 -21.79
CA GLU A 248 18.99 35.66 -22.35
C GLU A 248 20.31 35.29 -21.66
N SER A 249 21.19 36.27 -21.48
CA SER A 249 22.47 36.10 -20.80
C SER A 249 22.27 35.66 -19.35
N ARG A 250 21.35 36.29 -18.63
CA ARG A 250 21.00 35.94 -17.24
C ARG A 250 20.46 34.52 -17.15
N GLU A 251 19.50 34.15 -17.99
CA GLU A 251 18.91 32.81 -17.98
C GLU A 251 19.94 31.73 -18.33
N ASN A 252 20.86 32.00 -19.26
CA ASN A 252 21.95 31.08 -19.58
C ASN A 252 22.91 30.91 -18.39
N LEU A 253 23.19 31.98 -17.66
CA LEU A 253 23.95 31.93 -16.41
C LEU A 253 23.21 31.09 -15.35
N GLU A 254 21.90 31.30 -15.16
CA GLU A 254 21.07 30.52 -14.24
C GLU A 254 21.05 29.02 -14.61
N TYR A 255 20.94 28.68 -15.90
CA TYR A 255 21.06 27.29 -16.39
C TYR A 255 22.44 26.70 -16.05
N ARG A 256 23.52 27.42 -16.35
CA ARG A 256 24.89 26.96 -16.07
C ARG A 256 25.14 26.79 -14.58
N LEU A 257 24.64 27.70 -13.75
CA LEU A 257 24.71 27.62 -12.30
C LEU A 257 23.93 26.43 -11.77
N SER A 258 22.71 26.21 -12.26
CA SER A 258 21.86 25.08 -11.87
C SER A 258 22.51 23.74 -12.22
N LYS A 259 23.18 23.67 -13.38
CA LYS A 259 23.95 22.50 -13.80
C LYS A 259 25.23 22.32 -12.99
N ALA A 260 25.95 23.41 -12.68
CA ALA A 260 27.18 23.38 -11.89
C ALA A 260 26.95 23.06 -10.41
N ALA A 261 25.83 23.50 -9.83
CA ALA A 261 25.44 23.24 -8.45
C ALA A 261 25.26 21.74 -8.16
N ARG A 262 24.98 20.93 -9.18
CA ARG A 262 24.90 19.46 -9.05
C ARG A 262 26.28 18.79 -8.94
N GLY A 263 27.36 19.50 -9.24
CA GLY A 263 28.71 18.96 -9.17
C GLY A 263 29.04 18.00 -10.32
N PRO A 264 30.26 17.43 -10.32
CA PRO A 264 30.67 16.47 -11.34
C PRO A 264 29.90 15.14 -11.21
N PRO A 265 29.77 14.36 -12.30
CA PRO A 265 29.12 13.07 -12.25
C PRO A 265 29.81 12.15 -11.22
N PRO A 266 29.05 11.35 -10.46
CA PRO A 266 29.61 10.45 -9.46
C PRO A 266 30.59 9.48 -10.14
N LYS A 267 31.78 9.34 -9.56
CA LYS A 267 32.80 8.39 -10.05
C LYS A 267 32.25 6.98 -9.84
N SER A 268 32.16 6.20 -10.91
CA SER A 268 31.82 4.78 -10.79
C SER A 268 32.82 4.11 -9.84
N ALA A 269 32.31 3.48 -8.78
CA ALA A 269 33.13 2.65 -7.91
C ALA A 269 33.86 1.62 -8.78
N LYS A 270 35.20 1.62 -8.73
CA LYS A 270 36.00 0.57 -9.35
C LYS A 270 35.64 -0.72 -8.63
N ILE A 271 34.84 -1.58 -9.26
CA ILE A 271 34.64 -2.94 -8.79
C ILE A 271 36.00 -3.61 -8.92
N SER A 272 36.72 -3.73 -7.80
CA SER A 272 37.94 -4.52 -7.72
C SER A 272 37.54 -5.98 -7.94
N ASN A 273 37.76 -6.48 -9.15
CA ASN A 273 37.68 -7.90 -9.46
C ASN A 273 38.66 -8.65 -8.55
N GLY A 274 38.14 -9.39 -7.57
CA GLY A 274 38.97 -10.27 -6.76
C GLY A 274 38.43 -10.58 -5.37
N ARG A 275 37.30 -11.28 -5.29
CA ARG A 275 37.04 -12.31 -4.27
C ARG A 275 35.73 -13.03 -4.61
N VAL A 276 35.87 -14.22 -5.20
CA VAL A 276 34.78 -15.19 -5.22
C VAL A 276 34.60 -15.65 -3.78
N ILE A 277 33.68 -15.02 -3.05
CA ILE A 277 33.22 -15.54 -1.77
C ILE A 277 32.34 -16.72 -2.12
N LYS A 278 32.86 -17.94 -1.91
CA LYS A 278 32.03 -19.14 -1.88
C LYS A 278 31.04 -18.96 -0.71
N LEU A 279 29.79 -18.67 -1.04
CA LEU A 279 28.71 -18.60 -0.08
C LEU A 279 28.30 -20.02 0.31
N ASP A 280 28.41 -20.31 1.61
CA ASP A 280 28.01 -21.58 2.20
C ASP A 280 26.52 -21.86 1.99
N ALA A 281 26.17 -23.15 1.97
CA ALA A 281 24.82 -23.62 1.63
C ALA A 281 23.71 -23.02 2.50
N HIS A 282 24.03 -22.64 3.75
CA HIS A 282 23.08 -22.01 4.66
C HIS A 282 22.71 -20.57 4.26
N THR A 283 23.65 -19.80 3.69
CA THR A 283 23.38 -18.44 3.23
C THR A 283 22.55 -18.43 1.94
N LYS A 284 22.67 -19.47 1.09
CA LYS A 284 21.84 -19.64 -0.11
C LYS A 284 20.36 -19.90 0.21
N GLN A 285 20.06 -20.58 1.32
CA GLN A 285 18.68 -20.83 1.75
C GLN A 285 18.01 -19.55 2.30
N SER A 286 18.75 -18.71 3.04
CA SER A 286 18.21 -17.45 3.57
C SER A 286 17.91 -16.41 2.47
N LEU A 287 18.71 -16.36 1.41
CA LEU A 287 18.43 -15.51 0.23
C LEU A 287 17.22 -15.99 -0.58
N ARG A 288 16.95 -17.30 -0.60
CA ARG A 288 15.78 -17.86 -1.28
C ARG A 288 14.47 -17.48 -0.59
N VAL A 289 14.47 -17.31 0.73
CA VAL A 289 13.31 -16.86 1.51
C VAL A 289 13.08 -15.36 1.36
N LYS A 290 14.14 -14.54 1.32
CA LYS A 290 13.99 -13.08 1.17
C LYS A 290 13.58 -12.62 -0.24
N MET A 291 13.76 -13.44 -1.27
CA MET A 291 13.24 -13.16 -2.61
C MET A 291 11.78 -13.56 -2.83
N SER A 292 11.16 -14.29 -1.90
CA SER A 292 9.72 -14.59 -1.95
C SER A 292 8.84 -13.53 -1.27
N VAL A 293 9.45 -12.51 -0.66
CA VAL A 293 8.74 -11.40 0.02
C VAL A 293 9.08 -10.08 -0.64
N ILE A 294 9.09 -10.03 -1.98
CA ILE A 294 8.93 -8.79 -2.74
C ILE A 294 8.20 -9.16 -4.02
N TYR A 295 6.87 -9.24 -3.97
CA TYR A 295 5.96 -8.86 -5.06
C TYR A 295 4.63 -8.48 -4.45
#